data_AF-A0A8D8S6V2-F1
#
_entry.id   AF-A0A8D8S6V2-F1
#
_cell.length_a   1.000
_cell.length_b   1.000
_cell.length_c   1.000
_cell.angle_alpha   90.00
_cell.angle_beta   90.00
_cell.angle_gamma   90.00
#
_symmetry.space_group_name_H-M   'P 1'
#
loop_
_entity.id
_entity.type
_entity.pdbx_description
1 polymer ?
#
loop_
_entity_poly.entity_id
_entity_poly.type
_entity_poly.pdbx_seq_one_letter_code
_entity_poly.pdbx_strand_id
1 'polypeptide(L)'
;METTGFICLVHMLFVVRNIWALDSGGLRHGKSLNCKKDEDCIEHAVCSQLNLSNIVLQHQFCICDVGYVMFENKSRDVCLRVASQLGDPCIENIQCSATFGADTECRRPYSTAPSGFCQCKQGAKLVSGLCEMISKIGDSCQVSDNCPDNVYCDRSVCVCPYNHVANSDRTKCIKSSNLGEACNEDRNCLNTNSKCYEGRCRCSRNHVDSASGSMCLRLANNLLDQCKEDQQCLLVSPNAGCIHGLCECNLGYHAYNNICWTSIGLGEYCSDSRQCISNSNITALMHCHESRCSCIQASVEDKKNNECVQVPSSTLPQSVSLYSTVLCLLSVFIIR
;
A
#
# COMPACT_ATOMS: atom_id res chain seq x y z
N MET A 1 42.41 53.82 -19.90
CA MET A 1 42.43 53.25 -21.25
C MET A 1 41.95 51.82 -21.11
N GLU A 2 40.64 51.68 -20.94
CA GLU A 2 39.68 51.43 -22.03
C GLU A 2 39.69 49.95 -22.42
N THR A 3 38.72 49.21 -21.89
CA THR A 3 38.01 48.13 -22.60
C THR A 3 36.77 47.71 -21.79
N THR A 4 35.97 48.68 -21.35
CA THR A 4 34.54 48.47 -21.04
C THR A 4 33.77 48.71 -22.34
N GLY A 5 33.52 47.67 -23.13
CA GLY A 5 32.87 47.88 -24.43
C GLY A 5 32.42 46.68 -25.24
N PHE A 6 32.44 45.44 -24.72
CA PHE A 6 32.09 44.27 -25.56
C PHE A 6 31.27 43.15 -24.89
N ILE A 7 30.58 43.42 -23.77
CA ILE A 7 29.66 42.45 -23.15
C ILE A 7 28.20 42.97 -23.10
N CYS A 8 27.91 44.11 -23.74
CA CYS A 8 26.57 44.71 -23.74
C CYS A 8 25.70 44.45 -24.99
N LEU A 9 26.14 43.63 -25.96
CA LEU A 9 25.43 43.49 -27.24
C LEU A 9 24.90 42.09 -27.59
N VAL A 10 25.12 41.09 -26.74
CA VAL A 10 24.56 39.73 -26.96
C VAL A 10 23.47 39.37 -25.93
N HIS A 11 23.30 40.15 -24.86
CA HIS A 11 22.22 39.94 -23.88
C HIS A 11 20.93 40.73 -24.17
N MET A 12 20.90 41.58 -25.20
CA MET A 12 19.73 42.37 -25.60
C MET A 12 18.85 41.71 -26.68
N LEU A 13 19.25 40.55 -27.23
CA LEU A 13 18.48 39.85 -28.28
C LEU A 13 17.77 38.57 -27.80
N PHE A 14 17.91 38.18 -26.53
CA PHE A 14 17.20 37.02 -25.96
C PHE A 14 16.16 37.36 -24.88
N VAL A 15 15.93 38.65 -24.59
CA VAL A 15 14.93 39.11 -23.60
C VAL A 15 13.66 39.71 -24.27
N VAL A 16 13.59 39.77 -25.61
CA VAL A 16 12.39 40.28 -26.33
C VAL A 16 11.59 39.17 -27.04
N ARG A 17 11.89 37.90 -26.77
CA ARG A 17 11.01 36.78 -27.08
C ARG A 17 10.72 36.08 -25.76
N ASN A 18 9.44 36.04 -25.36
CA ASN A 18 8.90 35.44 -24.13
C ASN A 18 8.74 36.38 -22.91
N ILE A 19 7.99 37.48 -23.09
CA ILE A 19 7.17 38.03 -21.99
C ILE A 19 5.72 38.04 -22.48
N TRP A 20 5.09 36.87 -22.52
CA TRP A 20 3.61 36.70 -22.53
C TRP A 20 3.28 35.29 -22.05
N ALA A 21 3.83 34.90 -20.90
CA ALA A 21 3.39 33.73 -20.16
C ALA A 21 3.89 33.87 -18.73
N LEU A 22 3.18 34.66 -17.92
CA LEU A 22 3.16 34.46 -16.48
C LEU A 22 1.85 35.03 -15.92
N ASP A 23 1.30 34.20 -15.08
CA ASP A 23 -0.08 34.06 -14.67
C ASP A 23 -0.37 34.97 -13.47
N SER A 24 -1.53 35.61 -13.50
CA SER A 24 -2.22 36.22 -12.37
C SER A 24 -3.64 36.44 -12.88
N GLY A 25 -4.63 35.80 -12.26
CA GLY A 25 -6.04 35.83 -12.64
C GLY A 25 -6.68 37.21 -12.66
N GLY A 26 -6.33 38.00 -13.67
CA GLY A 26 -6.97 39.25 -14.03
C GLY A 26 -7.84 39.00 -15.25
N LEU A 27 -9.16 39.08 -15.06
CA LEU A 27 -10.12 39.28 -16.14
C LEU A 27 -9.55 40.28 -17.17
N ARG A 28 -9.30 39.81 -18.39
CA ARG A 28 -8.89 40.67 -19.50
C ARG A 28 -10.07 41.54 -19.91
N HIS A 29 -10.22 42.67 -19.24
CA HIS A 29 -11.13 43.74 -19.63
C HIS A 29 -10.45 44.57 -20.72
N GLY A 30 -10.77 44.27 -21.98
CA GLY A 30 -10.57 45.21 -23.08
C GLY A 30 -9.30 44.99 -23.90
N LYS A 31 -9.50 44.53 -25.14
CA LYS A 31 -8.68 44.99 -26.24
C LYS A 31 -9.59 45.21 -27.44
N SER A 32 -10.20 46.40 -27.55
CA SER A 32 -10.63 46.88 -28.87
C SER A 32 -10.94 48.37 -28.91
N LEU A 33 -10.51 48.97 -30.02
CA LEU A 33 -10.72 50.32 -30.53
C LEU A 33 -10.50 51.51 -29.58
N ASN A 34 -9.67 52.44 -30.06
CA ASN A 34 -9.67 53.79 -29.53
C ASN A 34 -11.06 54.41 -29.73
N CYS A 35 -11.64 54.97 -28.67
CA CYS A 35 -12.93 55.66 -28.71
C CYS A 35 -12.77 57.12 -28.30
N LYS A 36 -13.76 57.96 -28.62
CA LYS A 36 -13.86 59.35 -28.13
C LYS A 36 -15.14 59.60 -27.33
N LYS A 37 -16.18 58.83 -27.59
CA LYS A 37 -17.48 58.87 -26.90
C LYS A 37 -18.09 57.47 -26.84
N ASP A 38 -19.04 57.26 -25.94
CA ASP A 38 -19.69 55.95 -25.72
C ASP A 38 -20.38 55.40 -26.97
N GLU A 39 -20.92 56.28 -27.83
CA GLU A 39 -21.55 55.90 -29.10
C GLU A 39 -20.57 55.28 -30.11
N ASP A 40 -19.26 55.46 -29.92
CA ASP A 40 -18.23 54.83 -30.75
C ASP A 40 -18.03 53.35 -30.36
N CYS A 41 -18.58 52.93 -29.21
CA CYS A 41 -18.45 51.58 -28.68
C CYS A 41 -19.62 50.69 -29.08
N ILE A 42 -19.38 49.38 -29.03
CA ILE A 42 -20.41 48.38 -29.30
C ILE A 42 -21.46 48.34 -28.19
N GLU A 43 -22.59 47.66 -28.43
CA GLU A 43 -23.63 47.47 -27.41
C GLU A 43 -23.06 46.87 -26.12
N HIS A 44 -23.50 47.42 -24.99
CA HIS A 44 -23.02 47.11 -23.65
C HIS A 44 -21.54 47.42 -23.41
N ALA A 45 -21.00 48.47 -24.04
CA ALA A 45 -19.68 49.00 -23.78
C ALA A 45 -19.68 50.52 -23.66
N VAL A 46 -18.77 51.03 -22.84
CA VAL A 46 -18.54 52.46 -22.59
C VAL A 46 -17.11 52.85 -22.92
N CYS A 47 -16.92 54.12 -23.30
CA CYS A 47 -15.63 54.66 -23.62
C CYS A 47 -14.91 55.12 -22.34
N SER A 48 -13.85 54.42 -21.95
CA SER A 48 -13.17 54.65 -20.67
C SER A 48 -11.66 54.78 -20.83
N GLN A 49 -11.05 55.59 -19.95
CA GLN A 49 -9.60 55.75 -19.89
C GLN A 49 -9.01 54.68 -18.96
N LEU A 50 -8.16 53.82 -19.52
CA LEU A 50 -7.44 52.81 -18.73
C LEU A 50 -6.36 53.46 -17.88
N ASN A 51 -6.57 53.46 -16.56
CA ASN A 51 -5.57 53.85 -15.56
C ASN A 51 -4.93 52.58 -14.99
N LEU A 52 -3.82 52.12 -15.59
CA LEU A 52 -2.98 51.09 -14.98
C LEU A 52 -1.84 51.76 -14.20
N SER A 53 -1.85 51.62 -12.87
CA SER A 53 -0.66 51.68 -12.00
C SER A 53 0.41 52.73 -12.40
N ASN A 54 0.03 54.01 -12.47
CA ASN A 54 0.87 55.17 -12.84
C ASN A 54 1.24 55.36 -14.33
N ILE A 55 0.56 54.68 -15.26
CA ILE A 55 0.63 54.96 -16.71
C ILE A 55 -0.73 55.47 -17.15
N VAL A 56 -0.84 56.78 -17.37
CA VAL A 56 -2.00 57.40 -18.01
C VAL A 56 -1.87 57.18 -19.51
N LEU A 57 -2.62 56.23 -20.05
CA LEU A 57 -2.73 56.09 -21.50
C LEU A 57 -3.46 57.32 -22.05
N GLN A 58 -2.89 57.97 -23.07
CA GLN A 58 -3.51 59.13 -23.72
C GLN A 58 -4.72 58.78 -24.60
N HIS A 59 -5.02 57.49 -24.76
CA HIS A 59 -6.12 57.01 -25.59
C HIS A 59 -7.19 56.37 -24.69
N GLN A 60 -8.46 56.63 -25.00
CA GLN A 60 -9.61 55.98 -24.38
C GLN A 60 -9.97 54.71 -25.17
N PHE A 61 -10.47 53.69 -24.49
CA PHE A 61 -10.80 52.40 -25.07
C PHE A 61 -12.22 51.98 -24.70
N CYS A 62 -12.87 51.22 -25.57
CA CYS A 62 -14.16 50.63 -25.25
C CYS A 62 -13.98 49.46 -24.27
N ILE A 63 -14.72 49.52 -23.16
CA ILE A 63 -14.76 48.47 -22.13
C ILE A 63 -16.22 48.08 -21.92
N CYS A 64 -16.49 46.79 -21.79
CA CYS A 64 -17.84 46.33 -21.51
C CYS A 64 -18.39 46.91 -20.20
N ASP A 65 -19.70 47.11 -20.16
CA ASP A 65 -20.44 47.53 -18.99
C ASP A 65 -20.24 46.55 -17.82
N VAL A 66 -20.49 47.05 -16.61
CA VAL A 66 -20.48 46.20 -15.41
C VAL A 66 -21.44 45.02 -15.60
N GLY A 67 -20.94 43.80 -15.39
CA GLY A 67 -21.71 42.57 -15.62
C GLY A 67 -21.63 42.03 -17.05
N TYR A 68 -20.76 42.58 -17.90
CA TYR A 68 -20.45 42.07 -19.23
C TYR A 68 -18.96 41.78 -19.41
N VAL A 69 -18.63 40.79 -20.23
CA VAL A 69 -17.26 40.40 -20.58
C VAL A 69 -17.04 40.46 -22.07
N MET A 70 -15.83 40.87 -22.46
CA MET A 70 -15.45 40.98 -23.86
C MET A 70 -15.16 39.60 -24.46
N PHE A 71 -15.83 39.28 -25.56
CA PHE A 71 -15.54 38.10 -26.36
C PHE A 71 -15.18 38.49 -27.79
N GLU A 72 -13.99 38.08 -28.21
CA GLU A 72 -13.48 38.28 -29.56
C GLU A 72 -14.07 37.21 -30.50
N ASN A 73 -14.99 37.62 -31.36
CA ASN A 73 -15.45 36.77 -32.45
C ASN A 73 -14.80 37.26 -33.76
N LYS A 74 -14.38 36.34 -34.64
CA LYS A 74 -13.58 36.60 -35.86
C LYS A 74 -14.09 37.74 -36.77
N SER A 75 -15.34 38.17 -36.60
CA SER A 75 -15.98 39.22 -37.39
C SER A 75 -16.30 40.51 -36.61
N ARG A 76 -16.36 40.47 -35.28
CA ARG A 76 -16.61 41.62 -34.41
C ARG A 76 -16.48 41.23 -32.93
N ASP A 77 -16.03 42.16 -32.11
CA ASP A 77 -16.08 42.01 -30.66
C ASP A 77 -17.51 42.15 -30.17
N VAL A 78 -17.85 41.43 -29.12
CA VAL A 78 -19.17 41.47 -28.48
C VAL A 78 -19.03 41.45 -26.96
N CYS A 79 -19.82 42.26 -26.27
CA CYS A 79 -19.96 42.21 -24.82
C CYS A 79 -21.04 41.18 -24.46
N LEU A 80 -20.63 40.11 -23.79
CA LEU A 80 -21.51 39.04 -23.37
C LEU A 80 -21.84 39.19 -21.89
N ARG A 81 -23.10 39.02 -21.52
CA ARG A 81 -23.53 39.10 -20.12
C ARG A 81 -22.84 38.01 -19.29
N VAL A 82 -22.26 38.40 -18.17
CA VAL A 82 -21.67 37.51 -17.17
C VAL A 82 -22.76 36.71 -16.46
N ALA A 83 -22.48 35.45 -16.17
CA ALA A 83 -23.39 34.59 -15.43
C ALA A 83 -23.44 35.01 -13.95
N SER A 84 -24.66 35.12 -13.42
CA SER A 84 -24.95 35.44 -12.01
C SER A 84 -25.06 34.19 -11.14
N GLN A 85 -25.46 33.06 -11.72
CA GLN A 85 -25.57 31.77 -11.05
C GLN A 85 -25.23 30.62 -12.01
N LEU A 86 -24.87 29.45 -11.47
CA LEU A 86 -24.79 28.24 -12.28
C LEU A 86 -26.16 27.91 -12.88
N GLY A 87 -26.17 27.42 -14.10
CA GLY A 87 -27.38 27.21 -14.90
C GLY A 87 -27.82 28.44 -15.71
N ASP A 88 -27.16 29.59 -15.57
CA ASP A 88 -27.42 30.73 -16.46
C ASP A 88 -27.03 30.38 -17.92
N PRO A 89 -27.80 30.91 -18.91
CA PRO A 89 -27.51 30.67 -20.31
C PRO A 89 -26.21 31.36 -20.71
N CYS A 90 -25.43 30.68 -21.53
CA CYS A 90 -24.13 31.15 -22.00
C CYS A 90 -23.91 30.76 -23.46
N ILE A 91 -23.01 31.47 -24.11
CA ILE A 91 -22.49 31.17 -25.44
C ILE A 91 -21.05 30.70 -25.28
N GLU A 92 -20.28 31.33 -24.39
CA GLU A 92 -18.85 31.06 -24.21
C GLU A 92 -18.47 30.85 -22.74
N ASN A 93 -17.40 30.10 -22.51
CA ASN A 93 -16.90 29.79 -21.16
C ASN A 93 -16.59 31.05 -20.35
N ILE A 94 -16.14 32.13 -21.00
CA ILE A 94 -15.77 33.39 -20.34
C ILE A 94 -16.93 34.02 -19.56
N GLN A 95 -18.18 33.81 -19.99
CA GLN A 95 -19.35 34.30 -19.27
C GLN A 95 -19.51 33.62 -17.91
N CYS A 96 -19.11 32.34 -17.82
CA CYS A 96 -19.19 31.55 -16.60
C CYS A 96 -17.95 31.76 -15.72
N SER A 97 -16.76 31.71 -16.33
CA SER A 97 -15.49 31.74 -15.58
C SER A 97 -15.18 33.08 -14.95
N ALA A 98 -15.81 34.15 -15.44
CA ALA A 98 -15.73 35.47 -14.83
C ALA A 98 -16.28 35.53 -13.40
N THR A 99 -17.29 34.72 -13.08
CA THR A 99 -17.90 34.68 -11.73
C THR A 99 -17.43 33.48 -10.93
N PHE A 100 -17.34 32.31 -11.58
CA PHE A 100 -17.20 31.02 -10.89
C PHE A 100 -15.80 30.41 -11.02
N GLY A 101 -14.85 31.12 -11.62
CA GLY A 101 -13.46 30.67 -11.78
C GLY A 101 -13.23 29.77 -12.99
N ALA A 102 -11.95 29.40 -13.18
CA ALA A 102 -11.48 28.73 -14.39
C ALA A 102 -12.04 27.31 -14.59
N ASP A 103 -12.51 26.65 -13.53
CA ASP A 103 -13.07 25.28 -13.60
C ASP A 103 -14.57 25.26 -13.90
N THR A 104 -15.07 26.33 -14.53
CA THR A 104 -16.39 26.35 -15.16
C THR A 104 -16.33 26.22 -16.67
N GLU A 105 -17.44 25.76 -17.22
CA GLU A 105 -17.66 25.68 -18.65
C GLU A 105 -19.10 26.06 -19.02
N CYS A 106 -19.25 26.57 -20.24
CA CYS A 106 -20.53 26.72 -20.89
C CYS A 106 -20.91 25.39 -21.53
N ARG A 107 -21.65 24.55 -20.79
CA ARG A 107 -21.96 23.20 -21.25
C ARG A 107 -23.13 23.21 -22.23
N ARG A 108 -22.85 22.81 -23.46
CA ARG A 108 -23.85 22.68 -24.53
C ARG A 108 -24.54 21.30 -24.47
N PRO A 109 -25.83 21.21 -24.81
CA PRO A 109 -26.56 19.93 -24.85
C PRO A 109 -26.03 18.99 -25.95
N TYR A 110 -25.48 19.56 -27.03
CA TYR A 110 -24.81 18.85 -28.11
C TYR A 110 -23.79 19.79 -28.78
N SER A 111 -22.83 19.25 -29.54
CA SER A 111 -21.65 19.98 -30.03
C SER A 111 -21.96 21.20 -30.91
N THR A 112 -23.07 21.17 -31.66
CA THR A 112 -23.48 22.26 -32.58
C THR A 112 -24.50 23.22 -31.98
N ALA A 113 -24.84 23.09 -30.69
CA ALA A 113 -25.80 23.99 -30.06
C ALA A 113 -25.23 25.43 -30.01
N PRO A 114 -26.03 26.46 -30.34
CA PRO A 114 -25.56 27.84 -30.37
C PRO A 114 -25.27 28.38 -28.95
N SER A 115 -25.90 27.80 -27.94
CA SER A 115 -25.76 28.18 -26.53
C SER A 115 -25.78 26.95 -25.62
N GLY A 116 -25.37 27.17 -24.38
CA GLY A 116 -25.38 26.18 -23.31
C GLY A 116 -25.77 26.83 -21.99
N PHE A 117 -25.46 26.13 -20.90
CA PHE A 117 -25.68 26.60 -19.55
C PHE A 117 -24.39 26.48 -18.73
N CYS A 118 -24.12 27.47 -17.89
CA CYS A 118 -22.93 27.48 -17.05
C CYS A 118 -22.96 26.33 -16.04
N GLN A 119 -21.91 25.51 -16.02
CA GLN A 119 -21.75 24.40 -15.08
C GLN A 119 -20.28 24.30 -14.64
N CYS A 120 -20.02 23.70 -13.48
CA CYS A 120 -18.67 23.26 -13.16
C CYS A 120 -18.25 22.18 -14.16
N LYS A 121 -16.97 22.19 -14.55
CA LYS A 121 -16.37 21.13 -15.36
C LYS A 121 -16.49 19.77 -14.65
N GLN A 122 -16.38 18.70 -15.42
CA GLN A 122 -16.39 17.35 -14.85
C GLN A 122 -15.28 17.19 -13.80
N GLY A 123 -15.67 16.81 -12.58
CA GLY A 123 -14.75 16.63 -11.44
C GLY A 123 -14.59 17.87 -10.56
N ALA A 124 -15.12 19.03 -10.96
CA ALA A 124 -15.20 20.21 -10.12
C ALA A 124 -16.54 20.29 -9.37
N LYS A 125 -16.50 20.88 -8.17
CA LYS A 125 -17.68 21.21 -7.36
C LYS A 125 -17.67 22.69 -7.01
N LEU A 126 -18.86 23.23 -6.75
CA LEU A 126 -19.00 24.60 -6.27
C LEU A 126 -18.61 24.65 -4.78
N VAL A 127 -17.47 25.27 -4.49
CA VAL A 127 -16.90 25.46 -3.16
C VAL A 127 -16.76 26.97 -2.93
N SER A 128 -17.39 27.50 -1.88
CA SER A 128 -17.34 28.94 -1.56
C SER A 128 -17.67 29.88 -2.73
N GLY A 129 -18.56 29.45 -3.64
CA GLY A 129 -18.98 30.23 -4.81
C GLY A 129 -18.08 30.11 -6.04
N LEU A 130 -16.99 29.34 -5.97
CA LEU A 130 -16.12 29.03 -7.12
C LEU A 130 -16.22 27.55 -7.47
N CYS A 131 -16.14 27.20 -8.75
CA CYS A 131 -15.95 25.81 -9.13
C CYS A 131 -14.48 25.48 -8.93
N GLU A 132 -14.21 24.47 -8.10
CA GLU A 132 -12.88 23.98 -7.80
C GLU A 132 -12.81 22.48 -8.09
N MET A 133 -11.70 22.04 -8.69
CA MET A 133 -11.45 20.63 -8.94
C MET A 133 -11.32 19.85 -7.62
N ILE A 134 -12.04 18.74 -7.53
CA ILE A 134 -11.97 17.85 -6.38
C ILE A 134 -10.83 16.84 -6.57
N SER A 135 -9.86 16.89 -5.67
CA SER A 135 -8.76 15.94 -5.54
C SER A 135 -9.27 14.55 -5.17
N LYS A 136 -8.53 13.50 -5.58
CA LYS A 136 -8.81 12.13 -5.13
C LYS A 136 -8.21 11.89 -3.76
N ILE A 137 -8.66 10.81 -3.10
CA ILE A 137 -8.06 10.35 -1.84
C ILE A 137 -6.59 9.99 -2.10
N GLY A 138 -5.70 10.53 -1.27
CA GLY A 138 -4.25 10.42 -1.40
C GLY A 138 -3.59 11.47 -2.30
N ASP A 139 -4.37 12.31 -3.00
CA ASP A 139 -3.83 13.44 -3.76
C ASP A 139 -3.73 14.70 -2.88
N SER A 140 -3.00 15.71 -3.36
CA SER A 140 -2.77 16.95 -2.62
C SER A 140 -4.04 17.78 -2.47
N CYS A 141 -4.16 18.46 -1.34
CA CYS A 141 -5.26 19.38 -1.04
C CYS A 141 -4.75 20.58 -0.23
N GLN A 142 -5.52 21.67 -0.24
CA GLN A 142 -5.29 22.83 0.62
C GLN A 142 -6.29 22.87 1.76
N VAL A 143 -7.56 22.61 1.45
CA VAL A 143 -8.67 22.53 2.40
C VAL A 143 -9.49 21.26 2.18
N SER A 144 -10.27 20.85 3.19
CA SER A 144 -11.11 19.65 3.10
C SER A 144 -12.15 19.72 1.99
N ASP A 145 -12.59 20.91 1.59
CA ASP A 145 -13.55 21.08 0.48
C ASP A 145 -12.96 20.72 -0.89
N ASN A 146 -11.63 20.65 -1.02
CA ASN A 146 -10.97 20.13 -2.21
C ASN A 146 -11.01 18.59 -2.28
N CYS A 147 -11.50 17.91 -1.25
CA CYS A 147 -11.55 16.45 -1.18
C CYS A 147 -12.96 15.92 -1.47
N PRO A 148 -13.11 14.61 -1.74
CA PRO A 148 -14.42 14.01 -1.93
C PRO A 148 -15.27 14.06 -0.66
N ASP A 149 -16.56 13.78 -0.78
CA ASP A 149 -17.46 13.82 0.38
C ASP A 149 -17.03 12.79 1.44
N ASN A 150 -17.08 13.19 2.71
CA ASN A 150 -16.59 12.41 3.86
C ASN A 150 -15.08 12.09 3.83
N VAL A 151 -14.29 12.96 3.18
CA VAL A 151 -12.83 12.96 3.17
C VAL A 151 -12.37 14.33 3.68
N TYR A 152 -11.27 14.39 4.41
CA TYR A 152 -10.73 15.66 4.90
C TYR A 152 -9.28 15.82 4.48
N CYS A 153 -8.84 17.07 4.43
CA CYS A 153 -7.47 17.40 4.11
C CYS A 153 -6.62 17.33 5.39
N ASP A 154 -5.72 16.35 5.47
CA ASP A 154 -4.73 16.24 6.54
C ASP A 154 -3.33 16.37 5.95
N ARG A 155 -2.54 17.28 6.52
CA ARG A 155 -1.16 17.56 6.06
C ARG A 155 -1.04 17.71 4.54
N SER A 156 -1.97 18.45 3.95
CA SER A 156 -2.06 18.70 2.51
C SER A 156 -2.35 17.47 1.64
N VAL A 157 -2.93 16.41 2.20
CA VAL A 157 -3.36 15.21 1.48
C VAL A 157 -4.79 14.83 1.86
N CYS A 158 -5.61 14.45 0.89
CA CYS A 158 -6.97 13.98 1.15
C CYS A 158 -6.93 12.59 1.80
N VAL A 159 -7.47 12.46 3.01
CA VAL A 159 -7.43 11.21 3.80
C VAL A 159 -8.81 10.79 4.29
N CYS A 160 -8.98 9.48 4.46
CA CYS A 160 -10.21 8.92 5.01
C CYS A 160 -10.31 9.12 6.53
N PRO A 161 -11.54 9.18 7.08
CA PRO A 161 -11.79 9.15 8.51
C PRO A 161 -11.31 7.84 9.14
N TYR A 162 -11.22 7.86 10.48
CA TYR A 162 -10.82 6.70 11.25
C TYR A 162 -11.66 5.45 10.88
N ASN A 163 -11.01 4.28 10.82
CA ASN A 163 -11.60 3.01 10.39
C ASN A 163 -12.21 3.02 8.97
N HIS A 164 -11.69 3.85 8.07
CA HIS A 164 -12.06 3.82 6.66
C HIS A 164 -10.81 3.83 5.77
N VAL A 165 -10.95 3.24 4.60
CA VAL A 165 -9.93 3.18 3.55
C VAL A 165 -10.49 3.67 2.23
N ALA A 166 -9.64 4.08 1.30
CA ALA A 166 -10.07 4.51 -0.02
C ALA A 166 -10.55 3.33 -0.88
N ASN A 167 -11.60 3.55 -1.69
CA ASN A 167 -12.04 2.64 -2.76
C ASN A 167 -11.11 2.70 -4.00
N SER A 168 -11.40 1.93 -5.06
CA SER A 168 -10.39 1.53 -6.09
C SER A 168 -9.99 2.72 -6.91
N ASP A 169 -11.00 3.56 -7.16
CA ASP A 169 -10.88 4.76 -7.92
C ASP A 169 -10.39 5.95 -7.07
N ARG A 170 -10.19 5.75 -5.76
CA ARG A 170 -9.80 6.75 -4.76
C ARG A 170 -10.79 7.91 -4.65
N THR A 171 -12.08 7.63 -4.81
CA THR A 171 -13.17 8.62 -4.83
C THR A 171 -14.07 8.56 -3.60
N LYS A 172 -14.04 7.47 -2.82
CA LYS A 172 -14.90 7.26 -1.66
C LYS A 172 -14.16 6.54 -0.55
N CYS A 173 -14.48 6.88 0.68
CA CYS A 173 -14.05 6.13 1.85
C CYS A 173 -15.04 5.00 2.13
N ILE A 174 -14.51 3.78 2.24
CA ILE A 174 -15.27 2.59 2.61
C ILE A 174 -14.85 2.17 4.02
N LYS A 175 -15.82 1.70 4.80
CA LYS A 175 -15.58 1.23 6.16
C LYS A 175 -14.60 0.06 6.13
N SER A 176 -13.57 0.12 6.97
CA SER A 176 -12.65 -0.98 7.17
C SER A 176 -13.30 -2.10 7.98
N SER A 177 -12.86 -3.32 7.71
CA SER A 177 -13.35 -4.55 8.32
C SER A 177 -12.25 -5.17 9.18
N ASN A 178 -12.62 -5.68 10.35
CA ASN A 178 -11.72 -6.46 11.20
C ASN A 178 -11.55 -7.89 10.67
N LEU A 179 -10.58 -8.62 11.21
CA LEU A 179 -10.47 -10.06 10.97
C LEU A 179 -11.80 -10.79 11.24
N GLY A 180 -12.17 -11.70 10.35
CA GLY A 180 -13.42 -12.44 10.37
C GLY A 180 -14.64 -11.69 9.82
N GLU A 181 -14.60 -10.36 9.71
CA GLU A 181 -15.71 -9.56 9.17
C GLU A 181 -15.76 -9.61 7.65
N ALA A 182 -16.94 -9.25 7.10
CA ALA A 182 -17.17 -9.22 5.67
C ALA A 182 -16.31 -8.16 4.96
N CYS A 183 -15.78 -8.52 3.80
CA CYS A 183 -14.99 -7.63 2.95
C CYS A 183 -15.26 -7.92 1.48
N ASN A 184 -14.94 -6.95 0.62
CA ASN A 184 -14.99 -7.13 -0.83
C ASN A 184 -13.58 -7.12 -1.45
N GLU A 185 -12.62 -6.46 -0.81
CA GLU A 185 -11.27 -6.29 -1.31
C GLU A 185 -10.24 -6.29 -0.18
N ASP A 186 -9.00 -6.65 -0.51
CA ASP A 186 -7.89 -6.81 0.46
C ASP A 186 -7.71 -5.60 1.39
N ARG A 187 -7.73 -4.40 0.83
CA ARG A 187 -7.51 -3.15 1.57
C ARG A 187 -8.62 -2.80 2.55
N ASN A 188 -9.81 -3.38 2.41
CA ASN A 188 -10.89 -3.18 3.38
C ASN A 188 -10.45 -3.69 4.75
N CYS A 189 -9.57 -4.70 4.77
CA CYS A 189 -9.11 -5.31 6.00
C CYS A 189 -8.14 -4.38 6.74
N LEU A 190 -8.56 -3.94 7.93
CA LEU A 190 -7.82 -2.97 8.75
C LEU A 190 -6.47 -3.52 9.22
N ASN A 191 -6.43 -4.82 9.50
CA ASN A 191 -5.29 -5.47 10.10
C ASN A 191 -4.14 -5.60 9.10
N THR A 192 -2.93 -5.22 9.53
CA THR A 192 -1.73 -5.46 8.73
C THR A 192 -1.56 -6.95 8.48
N ASN A 193 -1.08 -7.30 7.29
CA ASN A 193 -0.93 -8.69 6.84
C ASN A 193 -2.26 -9.46 6.77
N SER A 194 -3.40 -8.79 6.61
CA SER A 194 -4.68 -9.42 6.31
C SER A 194 -5.12 -9.12 4.87
N LYS A 195 -5.95 -10.00 4.33
CA LYS A 195 -6.49 -9.96 2.97
C LYS A 195 -7.94 -10.41 2.96
N CYS A 196 -8.64 -10.03 1.91
CA CYS A 196 -10.02 -10.44 1.73
C CYS A 196 -10.05 -11.79 1.03
N TYR A 197 -10.40 -12.84 1.77
CA TYR A 197 -10.46 -14.20 1.28
C TYR A 197 -11.85 -14.77 1.54
N GLU A 198 -12.52 -15.24 0.48
CA GLU A 198 -13.90 -15.75 0.52
C GLU A 198 -14.88 -14.74 1.16
N GLY A 199 -14.70 -13.46 0.84
CA GLY A 199 -15.55 -12.38 1.35
C GLY A 199 -15.37 -12.05 2.83
N ARG A 200 -14.31 -12.55 3.48
CA ARG A 200 -13.95 -12.22 4.87
C ARG A 200 -12.49 -11.84 5.01
N CYS A 201 -12.20 -10.94 5.94
CA CYS A 201 -10.83 -10.58 6.26
C CYS A 201 -10.16 -11.74 7.00
N ARG A 202 -9.06 -12.24 6.44
CA ARG A 202 -8.25 -13.33 7.02
C ARG A 202 -6.78 -12.95 6.95
N CYS A 203 -5.97 -13.57 7.80
CA CYS A 203 -4.53 -13.40 7.69
C CYS A 203 -4.00 -13.87 6.34
N SER A 204 -3.05 -13.10 5.82
CA SER A 204 -2.35 -13.39 4.57
C SER A 204 -1.51 -14.66 4.72
N ARG A 205 -0.96 -15.13 3.58
CA ARG A 205 -0.01 -16.23 3.59
C ARG A 205 1.13 -15.98 4.60
N ASN A 206 1.58 -17.04 5.27
CA ASN A 206 2.61 -17.02 6.30
C ASN A 206 2.26 -16.19 7.54
N HIS A 207 0.97 -15.99 7.82
CA HIS A 207 0.49 -15.38 9.05
C HIS A 207 -0.64 -16.21 9.65
N VAL A 208 -0.82 -16.08 10.97
CA VAL A 208 -1.86 -16.74 11.77
C VAL A 208 -2.53 -15.73 12.68
N ASP A 209 -3.78 -15.96 13.03
CA ASP A 209 -4.52 -15.13 13.97
C ASP A 209 -3.85 -15.18 15.36
N SER A 210 -3.80 -14.03 16.05
CA SER A 210 -3.49 -13.99 17.48
C SER A 210 -4.57 -14.68 18.31
N ALA A 211 -4.25 -14.98 19.58
CA ALA A 211 -5.20 -15.52 20.54
C ALA A 211 -6.45 -14.64 20.71
N SER A 212 -6.32 -13.32 20.58
CA SER A 212 -7.43 -12.37 20.60
C SER A 212 -8.24 -12.31 19.30
N GLY A 213 -7.76 -12.92 18.21
CA GLY A 213 -8.34 -12.80 16.87
C GLY A 213 -8.25 -11.38 16.27
N SER A 214 -7.45 -10.50 16.87
CA SER A 214 -7.41 -9.08 16.51
C SER A 214 -6.18 -8.69 15.71
N MET A 215 -5.25 -9.60 15.43
CA MET A 215 -4.05 -9.31 14.64
C MET A 215 -3.50 -10.56 13.96
N CYS A 216 -2.73 -10.32 12.89
CA CYS A 216 -2.03 -11.37 12.15
C CYS A 216 -0.57 -11.44 12.60
N LEU A 217 -0.23 -12.51 13.29
CA LEU A 217 1.13 -12.85 13.71
C LEU A 217 1.86 -13.59 12.60
N ARG A 218 3.18 -13.39 12.51
CA ARG A 218 4.01 -14.13 11.56
C ARG A 218 3.99 -15.61 11.92
N LEU A 219 3.75 -16.47 10.94
CA LEU A 219 3.75 -17.90 11.11
C LEU A 219 5.16 -18.40 11.48
N ALA A 220 5.26 -19.25 12.49
CA ALA A 220 6.45 -20.07 12.74
C ALA A 220 6.42 -21.29 11.82
N ASN A 221 7.54 -21.64 11.21
CA ASN A 221 7.65 -22.78 10.30
C ASN A 221 8.34 -23.98 10.97
N ASN A 222 9.17 -23.71 11.98
CA ASN A 222 9.91 -24.72 12.72
C ASN A 222 9.86 -24.49 14.22
N LEU A 223 10.14 -25.54 14.98
CA LEU A 223 10.56 -25.43 16.36
C LEU A 223 11.84 -24.58 16.40
N LEU A 224 12.01 -23.85 17.49
CA LEU A 224 13.03 -22.82 17.70
C LEU A 224 12.87 -21.57 16.81
N ASP A 225 11.83 -21.47 15.99
CA ASP A 225 11.48 -20.18 15.37
C ASP A 225 10.96 -19.20 16.44
N GLN A 226 11.18 -17.92 16.21
CA GLN A 226 10.70 -16.86 17.09
C GLN A 226 9.17 -16.79 17.10
N CYS A 227 8.61 -16.65 18.30
CA CYS A 227 7.18 -16.51 18.52
C CYS A 227 6.88 -15.43 19.57
N LYS A 228 5.63 -15.00 19.59
CA LYS A 228 5.03 -14.13 20.61
C LYS A 228 3.90 -14.83 21.35
N GLU A 229 3.17 -15.70 20.64
CA GLU A 229 2.02 -16.43 21.15
C GLU A 229 2.05 -17.89 20.68
N ASP A 230 1.43 -18.78 21.45
CA ASP A 230 1.38 -20.23 21.20
C ASP A 230 0.77 -20.56 19.83
N GLN A 231 -0.19 -19.76 19.36
CA GLN A 231 -0.90 -19.90 18.10
C GLN A 231 0.05 -19.99 16.89
N GLN A 232 1.22 -19.34 16.97
CA GLN A 232 2.25 -19.43 15.95
C GLN A 232 2.88 -20.81 15.88
N CYS A 233 3.06 -21.47 17.03
CA CYS A 233 3.74 -22.74 17.18
C CYS A 233 2.80 -23.95 16.98
N LEU A 234 1.51 -23.80 17.26
CA LEU A 234 0.51 -24.85 17.07
C LEU A 234 0.40 -25.34 15.62
N LEU A 235 0.75 -24.50 14.64
CA LEU A 235 0.80 -24.87 13.23
C LEU A 235 2.08 -25.61 12.84
N VAL A 236 3.16 -25.48 13.62
CA VAL A 236 4.39 -26.27 13.44
C VAL A 236 4.15 -27.70 13.93
N SER A 237 3.66 -27.83 15.16
CA SER A 237 3.37 -29.13 15.75
C SER A 237 2.30 -29.03 16.83
N PRO A 238 1.38 -30.01 16.92
CA PRO A 238 0.54 -30.15 18.10
C PRO A 238 1.40 -30.26 19.36
N ASN A 239 0.98 -29.62 20.45
CA ASN A 239 1.71 -29.57 21.72
C ASN A 239 3.02 -28.76 21.69
N ALA A 240 3.26 -27.96 20.65
CA ALA A 240 4.24 -26.88 20.72
C ALA A 240 3.60 -25.63 21.35
N GLY A 241 4.39 -24.88 22.11
CA GLY A 241 4.03 -23.60 22.72
C GLY A 241 5.13 -22.57 22.52
N CYS A 242 4.81 -21.31 22.79
CA CYS A 242 5.77 -20.22 22.74
C CYS A 242 6.47 -20.05 24.08
N ILE A 243 7.61 -20.70 24.24
CA ILE A 243 8.37 -20.75 25.49
C ILE A 243 9.59 -19.86 25.34
N HIS A 244 9.72 -18.85 26.20
CA HIS A 244 10.81 -17.86 26.14
C HIS A 244 10.99 -17.18 24.76
N GLY A 245 9.90 -17.04 23.99
CA GLY A 245 9.91 -16.42 22.67
C GLY A 245 10.36 -17.34 21.54
N LEU A 246 10.49 -18.64 21.78
CA LEU A 246 10.78 -19.67 20.78
C LEU A 246 9.70 -20.74 20.77
N CYS A 247 9.42 -21.31 19.60
CA CYS A 247 8.52 -22.45 19.50
C CYS A 247 9.18 -23.71 20.05
N GLU A 248 8.73 -24.18 21.21
CA GLU A 248 9.28 -25.34 21.89
C GLU A 248 8.17 -26.34 22.23
N CYS A 249 8.54 -27.58 22.50
CA CYS A 249 7.57 -28.58 22.93
C CYS A 249 7.15 -28.32 24.38
N ASN A 250 5.85 -28.39 24.63
CA ASN A 250 5.29 -28.25 25.96
C ASN A 250 5.79 -29.37 26.89
N LEU A 251 5.63 -29.17 28.21
CA LEU A 251 5.99 -30.14 29.22
C LEU A 251 5.37 -31.52 28.93
N GLY A 252 6.18 -32.58 29.03
CA GLY A 252 5.77 -33.95 28.70
C GLY A 252 5.93 -34.32 27.22
N TYR A 253 6.45 -33.41 26.40
CA TYR A 253 6.76 -33.63 24.99
C TYR A 253 8.22 -33.28 24.69
N HIS A 254 8.77 -33.87 23.63
CA HIS A 254 10.10 -33.58 23.13
C HIS A 254 10.11 -33.43 21.61
N ALA A 255 11.09 -32.70 21.10
CA ALA A 255 11.25 -32.47 19.67
C ALA A 255 11.90 -33.67 18.98
N TYR A 256 11.23 -34.21 17.96
CA TYR A 256 11.80 -35.17 17.02
C TYR A 256 11.35 -34.80 15.60
N ASN A 257 12.32 -34.50 14.71
CA ASN A 257 12.07 -34.05 13.33
C ASN A 257 11.03 -32.92 13.24
N ASN A 258 11.21 -31.86 14.03
CA ASN A 258 10.33 -30.68 14.05
C ASN A 258 8.91 -30.93 14.56
N ILE A 259 8.66 -32.09 15.17
CA ILE A 259 7.36 -32.48 15.73
C ILE A 259 7.54 -32.75 17.22
N CYS A 260 6.57 -32.33 18.02
CA CYS A 260 6.52 -32.59 19.45
C CYS A 260 5.85 -33.94 19.72
N TRP A 261 6.66 -34.93 20.07
CA TRP A 261 6.22 -36.27 20.46
C TRP A 261 6.10 -36.38 21.96
N THR A 262 5.11 -37.14 22.45
CA THR A 262 5.00 -37.45 23.87
C THR A 262 6.28 -38.11 24.36
N SER A 263 6.83 -37.61 25.47
CA SER A 263 8.02 -38.16 26.09
C SER A 263 7.67 -39.38 26.93
N ILE A 264 8.20 -40.55 26.54
CA ILE A 264 8.00 -41.83 27.21
C ILE A 264 9.37 -42.41 27.60
N GLY A 265 9.50 -42.78 28.88
CA GLY A 265 10.77 -43.26 29.44
C GLY A 265 11.04 -44.73 29.16
N LEU A 266 12.23 -45.19 29.54
CA LEU A 266 12.64 -46.59 29.40
C LEU A 266 11.69 -47.53 30.16
N GLY A 267 11.28 -48.63 29.53
CA GLY A 267 10.38 -49.64 30.10
C GLY A 267 8.89 -49.26 30.10
N GLU A 268 8.55 -48.00 29.80
CA GLU A 268 7.17 -47.52 29.74
C GLU A 268 6.50 -47.89 28.42
N TYR A 269 5.16 -47.84 28.41
CA TYR A 269 4.35 -48.25 27.26
C TYR A 269 4.43 -47.23 26.13
N CYS A 270 4.79 -47.70 24.94
CA CYS A 270 4.87 -46.88 23.72
C CYS A 270 4.04 -47.49 22.59
N SER A 271 3.66 -46.64 21.64
CA SER A 271 3.05 -47.02 20.37
C SER A 271 3.97 -46.78 19.17
N ASP A 272 4.91 -45.85 19.33
CA ASP A 272 5.86 -45.46 18.29
C ASP A 272 7.23 -45.18 18.89
N SER A 273 8.30 -45.60 18.21
CA SER A 273 9.69 -45.39 18.65
C SER A 273 10.03 -43.92 18.86
N ARG A 274 9.37 -42.99 18.15
CA ARG A 274 9.57 -41.54 18.28
C ARG A 274 9.08 -40.98 19.61
N GLN A 275 8.30 -41.73 20.38
CA GLN A 275 7.87 -41.34 21.73
C GLN A 275 8.97 -41.62 22.78
N CYS A 276 9.88 -42.53 22.49
CA CYS A 276 10.89 -42.98 23.44
C CYS A 276 12.04 -41.98 23.53
N ILE A 277 12.29 -41.43 24.72
CA ILE A 277 13.36 -40.46 24.96
C ILE A 277 14.17 -40.82 26.20
N SER A 278 15.49 -40.60 26.12
CA SER A 278 16.41 -40.69 27.26
C SER A 278 16.61 -39.32 27.91
N ASN A 279 17.02 -39.31 29.18
CA ASN A 279 17.40 -38.07 29.89
C ASN A 279 18.49 -37.25 29.18
N SER A 280 19.30 -37.89 28.32
CA SER A 280 20.35 -37.28 27.52
C SER A 280 19.86 -36.68 26.18
N ASN A 281 18.55 -36.69 25.90
CA ASN A 281 17.93 -36.24 24.64
C ASN A 281 18.45 -36.96 23.38
N ILE A 282 19.08 -38.12 23.53
CA ILE A 282 19.56 -38.93 22.40
C ILE A 282 18.47 -39.95 22.05
N THR A 283 17.46 -39.51 21.30
CA THR A 283 16.36 -40.37 20.80
C THR A 283 16.85 -41.57 19.99
N ALA A 284 18.06 -41.51 19.42
CA ALA A 284 18.63 -42.59 18.61
C ALA A 284 19.00 -43.87 19.38
N LEU A 285 18.97 -43.88 20.72
CA LEU A 285 19.38 -45.04 21.53
C LEU A 285 18.21 -45.92 21.99
N MET A 286 16.98 -45.45 21.80
CA MET A 286 15.78 -46.12 22.25
C MET A 286 14.82 -46.35 21.09
N HIS A 287 14.03 -47.41 21.18
CA HIS A 287 12.98 -47.71 20.22
C HIS A 287 11.81 -48.40 20.93
N CYS A 288 10.65 -48.38 20.29
CA CYS A 288 9.48 -49.09 20.79
C CYS A 288 9.57 -50.55 20.35
N HIS A 289 9.78 -51.45 21.31
CA HIS A 289 9.85 -52.90 21.11
C HIS A 289 8.84 -53.58 22.03
N GLU A 290 7.99 -54.45 21.49
CA GLU A 290 6.95 -55.15 22.28
C GLU A 290 6.10 -54.19 23.13
N SER A 291 5.72 -53.05 22.53
CA SER A 291 4.94 -51.98 23.17
C SER A 291 5.61 -51.31 24.37
N ARG A 292 6.92 -51.45 24.53
CA ARG A 292 7.71 -50.77 25.58
C ARG A 292 8.94 -50.09 25.01
N CYS A 293 9.33 -48.96 25.58
CA CYS A 293 10.57 -48.31 25.19
C CYS A 293 11.77 -49.15 25.68
N SER A 294 12.65 -49.52 24.75
CA SER A 294 13.81 -50.38 25.02
C SER A 294 15.05 -49.90 24.24
N CYS A 295 16.23 -50.26 24.73
CA CYS A 295 17.49 -49.91 24.09
C CYS A 295 17.63 -50.60 22.72
N ILE A 296 18.18 -49.89 21.74
CA ILE A 296 18.52 -50.49 20.44
C ILE A 296 19.66 -51.50 20.62
N GLN A 297 19.83 -52.42 19.67
CA GLN A 297 20.84 -53.50 19.74
C GLN A 297 22.30 -53.00 19.93
N ALA A 298 22.61 -51.76 19.52
CA ALA A 298 23.93 -51.15 19.68
C ALA A 298 24.12 -50.38 21.01
N SER A 299 23.17 -50.50 21.93
CA SER A 299 23.18 -49.81 23.23
C SER A 299 22.76 -50.75 24.36
N VAL A 300 23.25 -50.48 25.56
CA VAL A 300 22.92 -51.22 26.78
C VAL A 300 22.29 -50.30 27.81
N GLU A 301 21.44 -50.85 28.65
CA GLU A 301 20.79 -50.12 29.73
C GLU A 301 21.79 -49.81 30.86
N ASP A 302 21.95 -48.53 31.17
CA ASP A 302 22.54 -48.07 32.42
C ASP A 302 21.45 -47.92 33.47
N LYS A 303 21.31 -48.96 34.29
CA LYS A 303 20.34 -49.03 35.39
C LYS A 303 20.50 -47.91 36.42
N LYS A 304 21.68 -47.28 36.53
CA LYS A 304 21.93 -46.24 37.52
C LYS A 304 21.25 -44.92 37.13
N ASN A 305 21.25 -44.61 35.83
CA ASN A 305 20.72 -43.37 35.27
C ASN A 305 19.40 -43.57 34.51
N ASN A 306 18.92 -44.81 34.41
CA ASN A 306 17.73 -45.22 33.66
C ASN A 306 17.79 -44.76 32.20
N GLU A 307 18.94 -44.97 31.56
CA GLU A 307 19.21 -44.54 30.18
C GLU A 307 19.87 -45.65 29.36
N CYS A 308 19.85 -45.51 28.04
CA CYS A 308 20.61 -46.39 27.15
C CYS A 308 21.95 -45.72 26.83
N VAL A 309 23.05 -46.46 26.98
CA VAL A 309 24.41 -46.00 26.64
C VAL A 309 24.99 -46.82 25.50
N GLN A 310 25.76 -46.19 24.63
CA GLN A 310 26.43 -46.85 23.51
C GLN A 310 27.43 -47.89 24.01
N VAL A 311 27.49 -49.05 23.34
CA VAL A 311 28.51 -50.07 23.64
C VAL A 311 29.84 -49.62 23.03
N PRO A 312 30.95 -49.57 23.79
CA PRO A 312 32.27 -49.28 23.23
C PRO A 312 32.62 -50.28 22.12
N SER A 313 33.07 -49.79 20.96
CA SER A 313 33.44 -50.61 19.79
C SER A 313 34.59 -51.60 20.03
N SER A 314 35.19 -51.59 21.22
CA SER A 314 36.29 -52.45 21.65
C SER A 314 35.87 -53.81 22.24
N THR A 315 34.56 -54.09 22.35
CA THR A 315 34.05 -55.37 22.91
C THR A 315 33.24 -56.20 21.92
N LEU A 316 33.48 -56.07 20.61
CA LEU A 316 33.06 -57.08 19.65
C LEU A 316 33.97 -58.31 19.80
N PRO A 317 33.47 -59.51 20.16
CA PRO A 317 34.27 -60.70 20.11
C PRO A 317 34.59 -60.99 18.64
N GLN A 318 35.82 -60.73 18.21
CA GLN A 318 36.35 -61.33 16.99
C GLN A 318 36.38 -62.84 17.23
N SER A 319 35.46 -63.56 16.58
CA SER A 319 35.50 -65.01 16.52
C SER A 319 36.76 -65.44 15.78
N VAL A 320 37.83 -65.69 16.53
CA VAL A 320 39.02 -66.36 16.00
C VAL A 320 38.62 -67.80 15.70
N SER A 321 38.27 -68.07 14.44
CA SER A 321 37.98 -69.41 13.95
C SER A 321 39.25 -70.26 14.02
N LEU A 322 39.37 -71.07 15.06
CA LEU A 322 40.45 -72.06 15.25
C LEU A 322 40.29 -73.34 14.41
N TYR A 323 39.41 -73.33 13.40
CA TYR A 323 39.07 -74.52 12.60
C TYR A 323 39.80 -74.62 11.24
N SER A 324 41.02 -74.08 11.11
CA SER A 324 41.77 -74.19 9.83
C SER A 324 43.17 -74.84 9.93
N THR A 325 43.67 -75.18 11.12
CA THR A 325 45.02 -75.76 11.25
C THR A 325 45.08 -77.27 11.40
N VAL A 326 43.95 -77.98 11.53
CA VAL A 326 43.94 -79.45 11.65
C VAL A 326 43.81 -80.17 10.29
N LEU A 327 43.42 -79.47 9.22
CA LEU A 327 43.27 -80.05 7.88
C LEU A 327 44.52 -79.98 6.98
N CYS A 328 45.57 -79.25 7.38
CA CYS A 328 46.84 -79.19 6.61
C CYS A 328 47.89 -80.25 7.01
N LEU A 329 47.69 -80.99 8.11
CA LEU A 329 48.64 -82.04 8.51
C LEU A 329 48.23 -83.45 8.09
N LEU A 330 47.02 -83.63 7.52
CA LEU A 330 46.54 -84.93 7.03
C LEU A 330 46.67 -85.12 5.51
N SER A 331 47.10 -84.11 4.75
CA SER A 331 47.34 -84.23 3.30
C SER A 331 48.78 -84.57 2.91
N VAL A 332 49.71 -84.69 3.87
CA VAL A 332 51.12 -85.04 3.59
C VAL A 332 51.41 -86.55 3.70
N PHE A 333 50.48 -87.36 4.19
CA PHE A 333 50.69 -88.82 4.37
C PHE A 333 50.01 -89.73 3.35
N ILE A 334 49.44 -89.19 2.25
CA ILE A 334 48.85 -90.01 1.17
C ILE A 334 49.43 -89.59 -0.20
N ILE A 335 50.76 -89.60 -0.33
CA ILE A 335 51.44 -89.93 -1.59
C ILE A 335 52.69 -90.75 -1.23
N ARG A 336 52.50 -92.06 -1.07
CA ARG A 336 53.51 -93.06 -1.38
C ARG A 336 52.85 -94.39 -1.72
#